data_AF-A0A0C6ERU1-F1
#
_entry.id   AF-A0A0C6ERU1-F1
#
_cell.length_a   1.000
_cell.length_b   1.000
_cell.length_c   1.000
_cell.angle_alpha   90.00
_cell.angle_beta   90.00
_cell.angle_gamma   90.00
#
_symmetry.space_group_name_H-M   'P 1'
#
loop_
_entity.id
_entity.type
_entity.pdbx_description
1 polymer ?
#
loop_
_entity_poly.entity_id
_entity_poly.type
_entity_poly.pdbx_seq_one_letter_code
_entity_poly.pdbx_strand_id
1 'polypeptide(L)'
;MKIKVKKEMRLDELIKWARENPELSKGKIFLAKVFSNGFVRFQRNTNTCSISSFIPIDTPFIVEVEEEITEDTVFDRLFEVYELQEGAYMSALHTSISINERLENTFFPTKAFYILNDGLTMTLIWKDGRLVE
;
A
#
# COMPACT_ATOMS: atom_id res chain seq x y z
N MET A 1 2.22 2.34 13.36
CA MET A 1 3.30 2.52 12.35
C MET A 1 2.67 3.17 11.12
N LYS A 2 3.42 3.99 10.36
CA LYS A 2 2.96 4.51 9.06
C LYS A 2 3.81 3.93 7.95
N ILE A 3 3.18 3.45 6.89
CA ILE A 3 3.88 2.92 5.72
C ILE A 3 3.48 3.67 4.46
N LYS A 4 4.41 3.80 3.53
CA LYS A 4 4.14 4.32 2.19
C LYS A 4 3.67 3.18 1.31
N VAL A 5 2.44 3.28 0.83
CA VAL A 5 1.85 2.31 -0.10
C VAL A 5 1.64 2.99 -1.44
N LYS A 6 1.96 2.26 -2.51
CA LYS A 6 1.65 2.65 -3.88
C LYS A 6 0.29 2.07 -4.24
N LYS A 7 -0.66 2.94 -4.57
CA LYS A 7 -1.98 2.56 -5.06
C LYS A 7 -2.10 2.97 -6.53
N GLU A 8 -2.71 2.09 -7.32
CA GLU A 8 -3.11 2.40 -8.68
C GLU A 8 -4.54 2.93 -8.66
N MET A 9 -4.75 4.10 -9.26
CA MET A 9 -6.05 4.74 -9.35
C MET A 9 -6.32 5.14 -10.79
N ARG A 10 -7.55 4.93 -11.27
CA ARG A 10 -8.03 5.51 -12.52
C ARG A 10 -8.23 7.02 -12.36
N LEU A 11 -8.46 7.73 -13.48
CA LEU A 11 -8.57 9.19 -13.46
C LEU A 11 -9.70 9.69 -12.53
N ASP A 12 -10.86 9.05 -12.58
CA ASP A 12 -12.02 9.37 -11.75
C ASP A 12 -11.77 9.11 -10.26
N GLU A 13 -11.16 7.97 -9.94
CA GLU A 13 -10.72 7.61 -8.59
C GLU A 13 -9.69 8.60 -8.05
N LEU A 14 -8.70 8.97 -8.86
CA LEU A 14 -7.67 9.94 -8.52
C LEU A 14 -8.28 11.33 -8.24
N ILE A 15 -9.23 11.79 -9.05
CA ILE A 15 -9.93 13.06 -8.83
C ILE A 15 -10.73 13.02 -7.53
N LYS A 16 -11.44 11.92 -7.25
CA LYS A 16 -12.19 11.75 -6.01
C LYS A 16 -11.26 11.75 -4.80
N TRP A 17 -10.21 10.92 -4.84
CA TRP A 17 -9.20 10.85 -3.78
C TRP A 17 -8.54 12.21 -3.52
N ALA A 18 -8.18 12.95 -4.58
CA ALA A 18 -7.54 14.26 -4.44
C ALA A 18 -8.44 15.31 -3.78
N ARG A 19 -9.76 15.22 -3.97
CA ARG A 19 -10.75 16.09 -3.31
C ARG A 19 -10.90 15.76 -1.83
N GLU A 20 -10.88 14.47 -1.48
CA GLU A 20 -10.94 14.00 -0.10
C GLU A 20 -9.62 14.25 0.65
N ASN A 21 -8.50 14.32 -0.08
CA ASN A 21 -7.14 14.48 0.47
C ASN A 21 -6.42 15.72 -0.10
N PRO A 22 -6.95 16.96 0.10
CA PRO A 22 -6.40 18.16 -0.51
C PRO A 22 -4.96 18.46 -0.08
N GLU A 23 -4.60 18.15 1.16
CA GLU A 23 -3.24 18.34 1.69
C GLU A 23 -2.22 17.41 1.03
N LEU A 24 -2.67 16.25 0.54
CA LEU A 24 -1.81 15.27 -0.12
C LEU A 24 -1.76 15.45 -1.64
N SER A 25 -2.74 16.14 -2.25
CA SER A 25 -2.87 16.25 -3.69
C SER A 25 -2.44 17.61 -4.25
N LYS A 26 -2.69 18.72 -3.55
CA LYS A 26 -2.45 20.09 -4.05
C LYS A 26 -0.99 20.31 -4.45
N GLY A 27 -0.79 20.80 -5.66
CA GLY A 27 0.53 21.10 -6.21
C GLY A 27 1.35 19.88 -6.65
N LYS A 28 0.81 18.66 -6.53
CA LYS A 28 1.50 17.42 -6.93
C LYS A 28 1.18 17.02 -8.36
N ILE A 29 2.08 16.20 -8.91
CA ILE A 29 1.98 15.57 -10.21
C ILE A 29 1.90 14.06 -9.99
N PHE A 30 0.89 13.42 -10.56
CA PHE A 30 0.70 11.98 -10.54
C PHE A 30 0.97 11.43 -11.93
N LEU A 31 1.86 10.45 -12.00
CA LEU A 31 2.34 9.88 -13.26
C LEU A 31 1.49 8.66 -13.66
N ALA A 32 1.22 8.55 -14.95
CA ALA A 32 0.64 7.36 -15.55
C ALA A 32 1.65 6.20 -15.51
N LYS A 33 1.18 4.99 -15.22
CA LYS A 33 2.04 3.81 -15.10
C LYS A 33 2.65 3.36 -16.44
N VAL A 34 1.87 3.43 -17.52
CA VAL A 34 2.23 2.82 -18.83
C VAL A 34 2.57 3.87 -19.89
N PHE A 35 2.11 5.12 -19.72
CA PHE A 35 2.29 6.17 -20.70
C PHE A 35 3.34 7.16 -20.21
N SER A 36 4.55 7.12 -20.78
CA SER A 36 5.75 7.81 -20.26
C SER A 36 5.62 9.34 -20.09
N ASN A 37 4.66 9.97 -20.77
CA ASN A 37 4.37 11.40 -20.67
C ASN A 37 2.98 11.70 -20.08
N GLY A 38 2.26 10.67 -19.63
CA GLY A 38 0.93 10.77 -19.06
C GLY A 38 0.98 11.29 -17.64
N PHE A 39 0.31 12.41 -17.35
CA PHE A 39 0.23 12.89 -15.96
C PHE A 39 -1.04 13.66 -15.67
N VAL A 40 -1.37 13.73 -14.37
CA VAL A 40 -2.37 14.64 -13.81
C VAL A 40 -1.67 15.54 -12.80
N ARG A 41 -1.83 16.85 -12.95
CA ARG A 41 -1.30 17.84 -12.01
C ARG A 41 -2.44 18.58 -11.34
N PHE A 42 -2.49 18.55 -10.02
CA PHE A 42 -3.42 19.37 -9.24
C PHE A 42 -2.77 20.71 -8.95
N GLN A 43 -3.45 21.81 -9.28
CA GLN A 43 -2.91 23.14 -9.02
C GLN A 43 -2.91 23.43 -7.52
N ARG A 44 -1.88 24.14 -7.04
CA ARG A 44 -1.73 24.45 -5.61
C ARG A 44 -2.77 25.44 -5.11
N ASN A 45 -3.06 26.46 -5.92
CA ASN A 45 -3.79 27.66 -5.50
C ASN A 45 -5.21 27.73 -6.07
N THR A 46 -5.59 26.78 -6.92
CA THR A 46 -6.88 26.76 -7.61
C THR A 46 -7.48 25.36 -7.54
N ASN A 47 -8.82 25.27 -7.53
CA ASN A 47 -9.52 23.99 -7.54
C ASN A 47 -9.60 23.41 -8.97
N THR A 48 -8.44 23.31 -9.63
CA THR A 48 -8.32 22.87 -11.02
C THR A 48 -7.19 21.87 -11.15
N CYS A 49 -7.33 20.89 -12.03
CA CYS A 49 -6.25 20.00 -12.43
C CYS A 49 -6.02 20.09 -13.94
N SER A 50 -4.81 19.74 -14.38
CA SER A 50 -4.46 19.60 -15.78
C SER A 50 -4.03 18.18 -16.07
N ILE A 51 -4.48 17.64 -17.20
CA ILE A 51 -4.15 16.31 -17.70
C ILE A 51 -3.26 16.49 -18.93
N SER A 52 -2.24 15.66 -19.11
CA SER A 52 -1.46 15.67 -20.35
C SER A 52 -2.35 15.35 -21.57
N SER A 53 -2.10 15.99 -22.71
CA SER A 53 -2.97 16.04 -23.91
C SER A 53 -3.92 14.85 -24.13
N PHE A 54 -3.40 13.67 -24.44
CA PHE A 54 -4.21 12.48 -24.69
C PHE A 54 -3.76 11.38 -23.74
N ILE A 55 -4.67 10.90 -22.90
CA ILE A 55 -4.47 9.74 -22.04
C ILE A 55 -5.70 8.84 -22.22
N PRO A 56 -5.52 7.52 -22.46
CA PRO A 56 -6.61 6.57 -22.42
C PRO A 56 -7.36 6.63 -21.08
N ILE A 57 -8.69 6.58 -21.09
CA ILE A 57 -9.52 6.72 -19.89
C ILE A 57 -9.21 5.66 -18.81
N ASP A 58 -8.80 4.46 -19.22
CA ASP A 58 -8.43 3.35 -18.35
C ASP A 58 -6.98 3.38 -17.86
N THR A 59 -6.23 4.46 -18.12
CA THR A 59 -4.84 4.57 -17.69
C THR A 59 -4.74 4.67 -16.17
N PRO A 60 -4.04 3.76 -15.49
CA PRO A 60 -3.82 3.86 -14.06
C PRO A 60 -2.70 4.87 -13.75
N PHE A 61 -2.91 5.63 -12.68
CA PHE A 61 -1.95 6.55 -12.08
C PHE A 61 -1.44 5.97 -10.76
N ILE A 62 -0.14 6.14 -10.50
CA ILE A 62 0.47 5.68 -9.25
C ILE A 62 0.36 6.81 -8.22
N VAL A 63 -0.29 6.52 -7.10
CA VAL A 63 -0.44 7.42 -5.95
C VAL A 63 0.31 6.81 -4.77
N GLU A 64 1.32 7.51 -4.26
CA GLU A 64 1.97 7.16 -3.00
C GLU A 64 1.21 7.80 -1.84
N VAL A 65 0.64 6.96 -0.98
CA VAL A 65 -0.08 7.37 0.24
C VAL A 65 0.63 6.85 1.48
N GLU A 66 0.67 7.67 2.53
CA GLU A 66 1.06 7.20 3.85
C GLU A 66 -0.20 6.70 4.57
N GLU A 67 -0.24 5.41 4.87
CA GLU A 67 -1.33 4.80 5.61
C GLU A 67 -0.85 4.42 7.00
N GLU A 68 -1.66 4.76 7.99
CA GLU A 68 -1.48 4.26 9.34
C GLU A 68 -1.93 2.80 9.38
N ILE A 69 -1.03 1.93 9.82
CA ILE A 69 -1.31 0.51 9.97
C ILE A 69 -1.37 0.14 11.44
N THR A 70 -2.32 -0.74 11.72
CA THR A 70 -2.58 -1.36 13.02
C THR A 70 -2.58 -2.88 12.84
N GLU A 71 -2.59 -3.64 13.93
CA GLU A 71 -2.67 -5.11 13.85
C GLU A 71 -4.01 -5.60 13.29
N ASP A 72 -5.04 -4.74 13.30
CA ASP A 72 -6.37 -4.98 12.72
C ASP A 72 -6.47 -4.58 11.24
N THR A 73 -5.46 -3.91 10.69
CA THR A 73 -5.46 -3.54 9.28
C THR A 73 -5.45 -4.80 8.41
N VAL A 74 -6.39 -4.89 7.47
CA VAL A 74 -6.44 -6.01 6.51
C VAL A 74 -5.43 -5.78 5.39
N PHE A 75 -4.55 -6.74 5.18
CA PHE A 75 -3.49 -6.68 4.17
C PHE A 75 -3.79 -7.63 3.01
N ASP A 76 -3.65 -7.14 1.78
CA ASP A 76 -3.81 -7.97 0.57
C ASP A 76 -2.72 -9.04 0.45
N ARG A 77 -1.52 -8.76 0.96
CA ARG A 77 -0.35 -9.67 0.92
C ARG A 77 0.42 -9.58 2.24
N LEU A 78 0.02 -10.39 3.21
CA LEU A 78 0.67 -10.53 4.50
C LEU A 78 1.60 -11.75 4.49
N PHE A 79 2.90 -11.51 4.54
CA PHE A 79 3.89 -12.59 4.56
C PHE A 79 4.30 -12.89 6.00
N GLU A 80 4.13 -14.14 6.41
CA GLU A 80 4.44 -14.64 7.73
C GLU A 80 5.74 -15.44 7.72
N VAL A 81 6.56 -15.24 8.75
CA VAL A 81 7.64 -16.15 9.11
C VAL A 81 7.29 -16.77 10.46
N TYR A 82 7.29 -18.11 10.54
CA TYR A 82 6.96 -18.87 11.75
C TYR A 82 7.96 -20.00 11.98
N GLU A 83 8.03 -20.47 13.22
CA GLU A 83 8.96 -21.54 13.63
C GLU A 83 8.19 -22.85 13.84
N LEU A 84 8.64 -23.93 13.19
CA LEU A 84 8.16 -25.28 13.44
C LEU A 84 8.78 -25.84 14.73
N GLN A 85 8.22 -26.95 15.23
CA GLN A 85 8.91 -27.77 16.22
C GLN A 85 10.31 -28.14 15.67
N GLU A 86 11.33 -28.10 16.52
CA GLU A 86 12.76 -28.33 16.20
C GLU A 86 13.53 -27.11 15.65
N GLY A 87 12.93 -25.92 15.62
CA GLY A 87 13.64 -24.66 15.34
C GLY A 87 13.83 -24.34 13.86
N ALA A 88 13.16 -25.09 12.97
CA ALA A 88 13.12 -24.80 11.55
C ALA A 88 12.20 -23.60 11.26
N TYR A 89 12.68 -22.66 10.46
CA TYR A 89 11.91 -21.49 10.02
C TYR A 89 11.18 -21.80 8.71
N MET A 90 9.89 -21.50 8.68
CA MET A 90 9.03 -21.60 7.51
C MET A 90 8.37 -20.26 7.23
N SER A 91 7.80 -20.13 6.03
CA SER A 91 7.06 -18.95 5.64
C SER A 91 5.78 -19.28 4.90
N ALA A 92 4.82 -18.35 4.98
CA ALA A 92 3.55 -18.42 4.28
C ALA A 92 3.13 -17.04 3.81
N LEU A 93 2.46 -16.97 2.67
CA LEU A 93 1.81 -15.76 2.18
C LEU A 93 0.30 -15.90 2.39
N HIS A 94 -0.28 -14.93 3.09
CA HIS A 94 -1.71 -14.83 3.33
C HIS A 94 -2.28 -13.63 2.58
N THR A 95 -3.53 -13.75 2.15
CA THR A 95 -4.21 -12.71 1.37
C THR A 95 -5.47 -12.26 2.07
N SER A 96 -5.72 -10.94 2.08
CA SER A 96 -6.91 -10.32 2.64
C SER A 96 -7.15 -10.68 4.12
N ILE A 97 -6.09 -10.62 4.93
CA ILE A 97 -6.13 -10.95 6.36
C ILE A 97 -5.40 -9.88 7.19
N SER A 98 -5.79 -9.70 8.45
CA SER A 98 -5.09 -8.85 9.42
C SER A 98 -4.05 -9.64 10.23
N ILE A 99 -3.19 -8.94 10.97
CA ILE A 99 -2.23 -9.59 11.88
C ILE A 99 -2.99 -10.29 13.01
N ASN A 100 -3.96 -9.62 13.62
CA ASN A 100 -4.74 -10.19 14.74
C ASN A 100 -5.51 -11.44 14.32
N GLU A 101 -6.22 -11.40 13.20
CA GLU A 101 -6.96 -12.56 12.68
C GLU A 101 -6.01 -13.73 12.40
N ARG A 102 -4.80 -13.43 11.88
CA ARG A 102 -3.80 -14.48 11.62
C ARG A 102 -3.22 -15.06 12.91
N LEU A 103 -2.94 -14.23 13.91
CA LEU A 103 -2.42 -14.67 15.22
C LEU A 103 -3.43 -15.50 16.00
N GLU A 104 -4.73 -15.20 15.89
CA GLU A 104 -5.80 -16.01 16.50
C GLU A 104 -5.90 -17.41 15.88
N ASN A 105 -5.51 -17.55 14.62
CA ASN A 105 -5.63 -18.79 13.84
C ASN A 105 -4.28 -19.49 13.59
N THR A 106 -3.26 -19.27 14.42
CA THR A 106 -1.94 -19.90 14.25
C THR A 106 -1.71 -21.08 15.19
N PHE A 107 -1.19 -22.18 14.62
CA PHE A 107 -0.74 -23.34 15.40
C PHE A 107 0.74 -23.23 15.80
N PHE A 108 1.53 -22.47 15.04
CA PHE A 108 2.96 -22.33 15.23
C PHE A 108 3.33 -20.92 15.72
N PRO A 109 4.39 -20.78 16.53
CA PRO A 109 4.86 -19.47 16.96
C PRO A 109 5.27 -18.59 15.77
N THR A 110 4.47 -17.57 15.49
CA THR A 110 4.82 -16.54 14.51
C THR A 110 5.99 -15.71 15.02
N LYS A 111 6.97 -15.46 14.15
CA LYS A 111 8.19 -14.71 14.45
C LYS A 111 8.16 -13.30 13.90
N ALA A 112 7.58 -13.13 12.72
CA ALA A 112 7.49 -11.83 12.08
C ALA A 112 6.40 -11.81 11.00
N PHE A 113 5.84 -10.63 10.77
CA PHE A 113 5.04 -10.33 9.58
C PHE A 113 5.69 -9.24 8.74
N TYR A 114 5.54 -9.40 7.44
CA TYR A 114 6.02 -8.49 6.41
C TYR A 114 4.90 -8.17 5.42
N ILE A 115 4.97 -6.99 4.81
CA ILE A 115 4.21 -6.68 3.60
C ILE A 115 5.06 -7.06 2.40
N LEU A 116 4.50 -7.87 1.50
CA LEU A 116 5.09 -8.12 0.19
C LEU A 116 4.68 -6.99 -0.77
N ASN A 117 5.65 -6.17 -1.18
CA ASN A 117 5.46 -5.07 -2.12
C ASN A 117 5.45 -5.60 -3.57
N ASP A 118 4.97 -4.79 -4.52
CA ASP A 118 4.90 -5.20 -5.94
C ASP A 118 6.26 -5.50 -6.57
N GLY A 119 7.33 -4.89 -6.06
CA GLY A 119 8.71 -5.18 -6.47
C GLY A 119 9.29 -6.45 -5.89
N LEU A 120 8.48 -7.31 -5.26
CA LEU A 120 8.89 -8.49 -4.49
C LEU A 120 9.83 -8.18 -3.31
N THR A 121 9.95 -6.90 -2.93
CA THR A 121 10.62 -6.48 -1.71
C THR A 121 9.68 -6.64 -0.53
N MET A 122 10.23 -6.85 0.66
CA MET A 122 9.47 -7.08 1.88
C MET A 122 9.73 -5.97 2.88
N THR A 123 8.67 -5.46 3.49
CA THR A 123 8.76 -4.48 4.58
C THR A 123 8.35 -5.16 5.87
N LEU A 124 9.26 -5.24 6.86
CA LEU A 124 8.93 -5.77 8.20
C LEU A 124 7.94 -4.81 8.87
N ILE A 125 6.81 -5.34 9.33
CA ILE A 125 5.77 -4.53 9.99
C ILE A 125 5.47 -4.98 11.42
N TRP A 126 5.76 -6.24 11.77
CA TRP A 126 5.48 -6.77 13.09
C TRP A 126 6.55 -7.78 13.49
N LYS A 127 7.00 -7.69 14.75
CA LYS A 127 7.99 -8.60 15.33
C LYS A 127 7.89 -8.59 16.85
N ASP A 128 8.11 -9.74 17.48
CA ASP A 128 8.23 -9.86 18.95
C ASP A 128 6.98 -9.34 19.69
N GLY A 129 5.79 -9.61 19.15
CA GLY A 129 4.52 -9.25 19.83
C GLY A 129 4.04 -7.82 19.60
N ARG A 130 4.66 -7.06 18.68
CA ARG A 130 4.30 -5.66 18.42
C ARG A 130 4.60 -5.22 16.99
N LEU A 131 3.90 -4.18 16.55
CA LEU A 131 4.27 -3.45 15.34
C LEU A 131 5.65 -2.82 15.47
N VAL A 132 6.40 -2.80 14.36
CA VAL A 132 7.70 -2.13 14.28
C VAL A 132 7.46 -0.64 14.01
N GLU A 133 8.27 0.24 14.60
CA GLU A 133 8.16 1.70 14.40
C GLU A 133 8.85 2.18 13.12
#